data_AF-A0A5C6MPD7-F1
#
_entry.id   AF-A0A5C6MPD7-F1
#
_cell.length_a   1.000
_cell.length_b   1.000
_cell.length_c   1.000
_cell.angle_alpha   90.00
_cell.angle_beta   90.00
_cell.angle_gamma   90.00
#
_symmetry.space_group_name_H-M   'P 1'
#
loop_
_entity.id
_entity.type
_entity.pdbx_description
1 polymer ?
#
loop_
_entity_poly.entity_id
_entity_poly.type
_entity_poly.pdbx_seq_one_letter_code
_entity_poly.pdbx_strand_id
1 'polypeptide(L)'
;MDETEETSTTEWTRVPDPKCAGRLFSQELLHRGKDSGSLSLSLDLRHSRGEQDRAIASLYRRDGLQWSSPLNCALKGGVAVTRIFEGESDHLIPSVSEELLENNMFAMAGRMIGHSFLHNGPSFPGLSPAIVHVLFGGSLETAPVTIRDCPDLDIREIVEKLEGDAEFKEDDSIHQLCLSWDFPAPSNSNRKWLAKRLLLHAVIEQTRRQINHFRRGLEDTGIWTLLSHRRDVIPVLFPRESEAQVTPQMILDCITWPSSITVIFDEYEDKYLGSDEFCTIDIKRVSSFLKMFIENG
;
A
#
# COMPACT_ATOMS: atom_id res chain seq x y z
N MET A 1 -41.38 -14.08 22.31
CA MET A 1 -42.20 -13.89 21.10
C MET A 1 -42.32 -12.41 20.91
N ASP A 2 -41.49 -11.72 20.14
CA ASP A 2 -40.51 -12.08 19.09
C ASP A 2 -39.29 -11.16 19.31
N GLU A 3 -38.01 -11.53 19.23
CA GLU A 3 -37.27 -12.27 18.19
C GLU A 3 -37.61 -11.82 16.76
N THR A 4 -37.07 -10.67 16.37
CA THR A 4 -36.72 -10.42 14.96
C THR A 4 -35.20 -10.24 14.87
N GLU A 5 -34.50 -11.36 14.83
CA GLU A 5 -33.32 -11.49 13.96
C GLU A 5 -33.81 -11.40 12.52
N GLU A 6 -33.28 -10.48 11.72
CA GLU A 6 -33.22 -10.64 10.26
C GLU A 6 -32.14 -9.72 9.65
N THR A 7 -30.90 -10.19 9.77
CA THR A 7 -29.94 -10.30 8.66
C THR A 7 -29.98 -9.23 7.55
N SER A 8 -29.48 -8.01 7.81
CA SER A 8 -28.90 -7.22 6.72
C SER A 8 -27.61 -7.92 6.32
N THR A 9 -27.68 -8.84 5.38
CA THR A 9 -26.45 -9.40 4.80
C THR A 9 -25.87 -8.27 3.99
N THR A 10 -24.83 -7.62 4.50
CA THR A 10 -24.25 -6.44 3.88
C THR A 10 -23.92 -6.77 2.42
N GLU A 11 -24.47 -6.00 1.48
CA GLU A 11 -24.51 -6.38 0.05
C GLU A 11 -23.12 -6.73 -0.49
N TRP A 12 -22.08 -6.04 -0.02
CA TRP A 12 -20.69 -6.27 -0.39
C TRP A 12 -20.18 -7.69 -0.08
N THR A 13 -20.75 -8.41 0.90
CA THR A 13 -20.31 -9.77 1.25
C THR A 13 -20.59 -10.77 0.14
N ARG A 14 -21.69 -10.59 -0.60
CA ARG A 14 -22.18 -11.54 -1.61
C ARG A 14 -21.73 -11.22 -3.04
N VAL A 15 -21.14 -10.05 -3.25
CA VAL A 15 -20.75 -9.58 -4.59
C VAL A 15 -19.53 -10.36 -5.10
N PRO A 16 -19.60 -11.02 -6.28
CA PRO A 16 -18.50 -11.85 -6.76
C PRO A 16 -17.20 -11.10 -7.03
N ASP A 17 -17.28 -9.88 -7.59
CA ASP A 17 -16.10 -9.06 -7.90
C ASP A 17 -15.52 -8.42 -6.62
N PRO A 18 -14.27 -8.74 -6.22
CA PRO A 18 -13.66 -8.18 -5.02
C PRO A 18 -13.49 -6.65 -5.09
N LYS A 19 -13.25 -6.09 -6.29
CA LYS A 19 -13.16 -4.62 -6.46
C LYS A 19 -14.51 -3.96 -6.16
N CYS A 20 -15.60 -4.51 -6.68
CA CYS A 20 -16.95 -4.04 -6.41
C CYS A 20 -17.34 -4.21 -4.94
N ALA A 21 -17.03 -5.36 -4.32
CA ALA A 21 -17.23 -5.58 -2.89
C ALA A 21 -16.51 -4.52 -2.05
N GLY A 22 -15.24 -4.22 -2.36
CA GLY A 22 -14.48 -3.16 -1.70
C GLY A 22 -15.13 -1.78 -1.83
N ARG A 23 -15.56 -1.39 -3.04
CA ARG A 23 -16.23 -0.11 -3.27
C ARG A 23 -17.53 0.03 -2.47
N LEU A 24 -18.37 -1.02 -2.46
CA LEU A 24 -19.64 -1.01 -1.72
C LEU A 24 -19.41 -0.92 -0.21
N PHE A 25 -18.44 -1.66 0.33
CA PHE A 25 -18.04 -1.55 1.73
C PHE A 25 -17.58 -0.13 2.07
N SER A 26 -16.69 0.45 1.26
CA SER A 26 -16.20 1.82 1.47
C SER A 26 -17.35 2.82 1.44
N GLN A 27 -18.29 2.71 0.49
CA GLN A 27 -19.48 3.55 0.44
C GLN A 27 -20.30 3.43 1.72
N GLU A 28 -20.56 2.22 2.20
CA GLU A 28 -21.31 1.99 3.44
C GLU A 28 -20.61 2.66 4.64
N LEU A 29 -19.30 2.51 4.77
CA LEU A 29 -18.53 3.08 5.87
C LEU A 29 -18.49 4.62 5.81
N LEU A 30 -18.32 5.20 4.61
CA LEU A 30 -18.35 6.64 4.39
C LEU A 30 -19.73 7.24 4.71
N HIS A 31 -20.83 6.57 4.35
CA HIS A 31 -22.18 7.02 4.68
C HIS A 31 -22.40 7.09 6.19
N ARG A 32 -21.85 6.14 6.97
CA ARG A 32 -21.90 6.16 8.44
C ARG A 32 -21.10 7.32 9.05
N GLY A 33 -20.06 7.80 8.36
CA GLY A 33 -19.24 8.94 8.78
C GLY A 33 -19.67 10.30 8.24
N LYS A 34 -20.76 10.37 7.46
CA LYS A 34 -21.15 11.58 6.71
C LYS A 34 -21.43 12.80 7.60
N ASP A 35 -21.90 12.58 8.83
CA ASP A 35 -22.17 13.64 9.80
C ASP A 35 -20.95 14.00 10.67
N SER A 36 -19.82 13.31 10.48
CA SER A 36 -18.56 13.61 11.15
C SER A 36 -17.84 14.74 10.42
N GLY A 37 -17.22 15.66 11.18
CA GLY A 37 -16.46 16.77 10.58
C GLY A 37 -15.33 16.29 9.67
N SER A 38 -14.97 17.11 8.67
CA SER A 38 -13.89 16.79 7.72
C SER A 38 -12.52 16.79 8.39
N LEU A 39 -11.67 15.84 8.02
CA LEU A 39 -10.26 15.82 8.39
C LEU A 39 -9.53 16.87 7.55
N SER A 40 -8.50 17.50 8.11
CA SER A 40 -7.70 18.51 7.40
C SER A 40 -6.21 18.26 7.58
N LEU A 41 -5.47 18.30 6.48
CA LEU A 41 -4.00 18.19 6.43
C LEU A 41 -3.45 19.35 5.60
N SER A 42 -2.60 20.18 6.19
CA SER A 42 -1.84 21.19 5.46
C SER A 42 -0.36 20.82 5.49
N LEU A 43 0.23 20.63 4.30
CA LEU A 43 1.61 20.20 4.14
C LEU A 43 2.32 21.13 3.17
N ASP A 44 3.22 21.96 3.69
CA ASP A 44 4.15 22.73 2.87
C ASP A 44 5.45 21.94 2.71
N LEU A 45 5.57 21.32 1.55
CA LEU A 45 6.70 20.57 1.06
C LEU A 45 7.95 21.47 0.83
N ARG A 46 7.88 22.81 0.98
CA ARG A 46 9.08 23.68 1.05
C ARG A 46 9.65 23.79 2.46
N HIS A 47 8.89 23.38 3.48
CA HIS A 47 9.38 23.37 4.86
C HIS A 47 10.46 22.28 5.05
N SER A 48 11.20 22.38 6.15
CA SER A 48 12.21 21.37 6.49
C SER A 48 11.58 19.98 6.63
N ARG A 49 12.38 18.93 6.42
CA ARG A 49 11.92 17.53 6.57
C ARG A 49 11.17 17.30 7.89
N GLY A 50 11.74 17.80 8.99
CA GLY A 50 11.12 17.67 10.31
C GLY A 50 9.80 18.43 10.47
N GLU A 51 9.53 19.46 9.67
CA GLU A 51 8.23 20.14 9.64
C GLU A 51 7.19 19.40 8.79
N GLN A 52 7.63 18.82 7.67
CA GLN A 52 6.78 17.97 6.83
C GLN A 52 6.34 16.70 7.59
N ASP A 53 7.30 16.01 8.20
CA ASP A 53 7.05 14.81 9.01
C ASP A 53 6.14 15.15 10.20
N ARG A 54 6.31 16.31 10.85
CA ARG A 54 5.42 16.78 11.93
C ARG A 54 4.00 17.04 11.45
N ALA A 55 3.81 17.62 10.27
CA ALA A 55 2.48 17.91 9.73
C ALA A 55 1.73 16.60 9.41
N ILE A 56 2.37 15.65 8.73
CA ILE A 56 1.79 14.33 8.46
C ILE A 56 1.50 13.61 9.78
N ALA A 57 2.46 13.60 10.70
CA ALA A 57 2.31 12.96 11.99
C ALA A 57 1.21 13.59 12.85
N SER A 58 0.98 14.90 12.75
CA SER A 58 -0.06 15.59 13.52
C SER A 58 -1.46 15.07 13.21
N LEU A 59 -1.72 14.64 11.97
CA LEU A 59 -2.99 14.04 11.59
C LEU A 59 -2.98 12.54 11.91
N TYR A 60 -1.99 11.81 11.38
CA TYR A 60 -2.02 10.35 11.42
C TYR A 60 -1.62 9.72 12.75
N ARG A 61 -1.05 10.46 13.71
CA ARG A 61 -0.86 9.95 15.08
C ARG A 61 -2.13 9.98 15.93
N ARG A 62 -3.16 10.75 15.56
CA ARG A 62 -4.36 10.92 16.37
C ARG A 62 -5.15 9.61 16.44
N ASP A 63 -5.51 9.21 17.65
CA ASP A 63 -6.38 8.05 17.90
C ASP A 63 -7.86 8.48 17.95
N GLY A 64 -8.76 7.53 17.71
CA GLY A 64 -10.21 7.75 17.81
C GLY A 64 -10.79 8.67 16.73
N LEU A 65 -10.07 8.90 15.62
CA LEU A 65 -10.60 9.64 14.48
C LEU A 65 -11.54 8.77 13.64
N GLN A 66 -12.58 9.42 13.11
CA GLN A 66 -13.42 8.82 12.10
C GLN A 66 -12.74 8.91 10.73
N TRP A 67 -11.96 7.89 10.38
CA TRP A 67 -11.21 7.82 9.12
C TRP A 67 -12.08 7.69 7.86
N SER A 68 -13.39 7.52 8.05
CA SER A 68 -14.39 7.60 6.97
C SER A 68 -14.88 9.03 6.71
N SER A 69 -14.34 10.04 7.40
CA SER A 69 -14.60 11.46 7.13
C SER A 69 -13.83 11.96 5.90
N PRO A 70 -14.37 12.91 5.11
CA PRO A 70 -13.63 13.53 4.00
C PRO A 70 -12.33 14.21 4.46
N LEU A 71 -11.22 14.00 3.73
CA LEU A 71 -9.94 14.67 3.96
C LEU A 71 -9.76 15.86 3.03
N ASN A 72 -9.59 17.04 3.61
CA ASN A 72 -9.13 18.24 2.91
C ASN A 72 -7.61 18.35 3.03
N CYS A 73 -6.88 18.15 1.93
CA CYS A 73 -5.42 18.27 1.91
C CYS A 73 -4.95 19.49 1.10
N ALA A 74 -4.08 20.31 1.68
CA ALA A 74 -3.41 21.42 0.99
C ALA A 74 -1.90 21.14 0.90
N LEU A 75 -1.39 20.91 -0.32
CA LEU A 75 0.02 20.62 -0.60
C LEU A 75 0.72 21.84 -1.25
N LYS A 76 1.96 22.15 -0.84
CA LYS A 76 2.78 23.23 -1.46
C LYS A 76 4.27 22.85 -1.53
N GLY A 77 4.90 22.61 -2.70
CA GLY A 77 6.37 22.36 -2.83
C GLY A 77 6.79 20.91 -3.15
N GLY A 78 8.05 20.49 -2.89
CA GLY A 78 8.61 19.16 -3.23
C GLY A 78 8.90 18.19 -2.07
N VAL A 79 8.80 16.88 -2.31
CA VAL A 79 8.60 15.82 -1.29
C VAL A 79 9.90 15.27 -0.67
N ALA A 80 9.95 15.15 0.67
CA ALA A 80 10.96 14.35 1.38
C ALA A 80 10.51 12.89 1.56
N VAL A 81 11.42 11.92 1.41
CA VAL A 81 11.10 10.48 1.47
C VAL A 81 11.65 9.85 2.76
N THR A 82 10.76 9.45 3.67
CA THR A 82 11.09 8.56 4.81
C THR A 82 10.75 7.12 4.43
N ARG A 83 11.74 6.21 4.41
CA ARG A 83 11.52 4.81 4.03
C ARG A 83 10.96 4.01 5.20
N ILE A 84 9.64 3.77 5.18
CA ILE A 84 8.95 2.91 6.14
C ILE A 84 9.06 1.43 5.73
N PHE A 85 9.10 1.17 4.42
CA PHE A 85 9.28 -0.15 3.84
C PHE A 85 10.57 -0.19 3.02
N GLU A 86 11.23 -1.34 3.02
CA GLU A 86 12.51 -1.61 2.39
C GLU A 86 12.45 -2.94 1.62
N GLY A 87 13.35 -3.11 0.65
CA GLY A 87 13.42 -4.32 -0.17
C GLY A 87 13.32 -4.02 -1.64
N GLU A 88 13.34 -5.09 -2.43
CA GLU A 88 13.16 -5.02 -3.87
C GLU A 88 11.68 -4.85 -4.25
N SER A 89 11.45 -4.54 -5.53
CA SER A 89 10.13 -4.65 -6.15
C SER A 89 9.48 -5.98 -5.77
N ASP A 90 8.20 -5.94 -5.39
CA ASP A 90 7.42 -7.13 -5.02
C ASP A 90 7.88 -7.89 -3.75
N HIS A 91 8.82 -7.31 -3.00
CA HIS A 91 9.44 -7.88 -1.82
C HIS A 91 9.62 -6.83 -0.71
N LEU A 92 8.75 -5.81 -0.68
CA LEU A 92 8.81 -4.77 0.34
C LEU A 92 8.42 -5.32 1.70
N ILE A 93 9.26 -5.07 2.71
CA ILE A 93 9.04 -5.42 4.12
C ILE A 93 9.13 -4.17 5.00
N PRO A 94 8.49 -4.13 6.19
CA PRO A 94 8.70 -3.04 7.13
C PRO A 94 10.18 -2.94 7.53
N SER A 95 10.73 -1.74 7.63
CA SER A 95 12.10 -1.60 8.12
C SER A 95 12.20 -1.98 9.60
N VAL A 96 13.37 -2.43 10.04
CA VAL A 96 13.63 -2.82 11.45
C VAL A 96 13.82 -1.62 12.39
N SER A 97 13.55 -0.39 11.94
CA SER A 97 13.79 0.83 12.70
C SER A 97 12.88 0.94 13.92
N GLU A 98 13.47 0.83 15.12
CA GLU A 98 12.78 1.10 16.38
C GLU A 98 12.34 2.56 16.50
N GLU A 99 13.10 3.51 15.94
CA GLU A 99 12.71 4.93 15.91
C GLU A 99 11.38 5.13 15.15
N LEU A 100 11.21 4.48 13.99
CA LEU A 100 9.95 4.55 13.24
C LEU A 100 8.81 3.85 14.00
N LEU A 101 9.12 2.78 14.74
CA LEU A 101 8.16 2.07 15.57
C LEU A 101 7.67 2.95 16.73
N GLU A 102 8.59 3.54 17.50
CA GLU A 102 8.32 4.45 18.61
C GLU A 102 7.53 5.68 18.16
N ASN A 103 7.80 6.19 16.96
CA ASN A 103 7.10 7.34 16.38
C ASN A 103 5.73 7.03 15.75
N ASN A 104 5.25 5.79 15.87
CA ASN A 104 3.95 5.32 15.36
C ASN A 104 3.83 5.33 13.83
N MET A 105 4.96 5.27 13.10
CA MET A 105 5.00 5.46 11.65
C MET A 105 4.38 4.29 10.88
N PHE A 106 4.52 3.06 11.38
CA PHE A 106 3.91 1.89 10.76
C PHE A 106 2.38 1.90 10.88
N ALA A 107 1.83 2.25 12.05
CA ALA A 107 0.38 2.41 12.19
C ALA A 107 -0.14 3.56 11.32
N MET A 108 0.61 4.67 11.23
CA MET A 108 0.31 5.75 10.30
C MET A 108 0.29 5.29 8.84
N ALA A 109 1.26 4.48 8.40
CA ALA A 109 1.24 3.89 7.06
C ALA A 109 -0.01 3.01 6.84
N GLY A 110 -0.38 2.20 7.82
CA GLY A 110 -1.61 1.41 7.79
C GLY A 110 -2.86 2.29 7.64
N ARG A 111 -2.95 3.38 8.42
CA ARG A 111 -4.04 4.36 8.33
C ARG A 111 -4.07 5.04 6.97
N MET A 112 -2.92 5.45 6.44
CA MET A 112 -2.81 6.10 5.12
C MET A 112 -3.30 5.17 4.00
N ILE A 113 -2.88 3.91 4.02
CA ILE A 113 -3.28 2.91 3.02
C ILE A 113 -4.77 2.59 3.13
N GLY A 114 -5.27 2.38 4.36
CA GLY A 114 -6.69 2.10 4.56
C GLY A 114 -7.59 3.28 4.19
N HIS A 115 -7.16 4.49 4.53
CA HIS A 115 -7.84 5.73 4.15
C HIS A 115 -7.82 5.94 2.63
N SER A 116 -6.69 5.69 1.96
CA SER A 116 -6.61 5.70 0.49
C SER A 116 -7.65 4.75 -0.11
N PHE A 117 -7.71 3.51 0.36
CA PHE A 117 -8.67 2.50 -0.11
C PHE A 117 -10.13 2.94 0.09
N LEU A 118 -10.47 3.51 1.25
CA LEU A 118 -11.83 4.00 1.53
C LEU A 118 -12.28 5.08 0.55
N HIS A 119 -11.37 5.94 0.12
CA HIS A 119 -11.66 7.06 -0.78
C HIS A 119 -11.40 6.76 -2.26
N ASN A 120 -11.30 5.48 -2.64
CA ASN A 120 -10.95 5.06 -4.01
C ASN A 120 -9.61 5.63 -4.51
N GLY A 121 -8.68 5.85 -3.58
CA GLY A 121 -7.30 6.17 -3.87
C GLY A 121 -6.49 4.95 -4.35
N PRO A 122 -5.20 5.13 -4.63
CA PRO A 122 -4.35 4.05 -5.11
C PRO A 122 -4.19 2.93 -4.08
N SER A 123 -4.00 1.70 -4.59
CA SER A 123 -3.56 0.54 -3.82
C SER A 123 -2.09 0.68 -3.39
N PHE A 124 -1.61 -0.25 -2.55
CA PHE A 124 -0.22 -0.30 -2.12
C PHE A 124 0.50 -1.52 -2.73
N PRO A 125 1.02 -1.39 -3.97
CA PRO A 125 1.66 -2.50 -4.64
C PRO A 125 3.01 -2.89 -4.05
N GLY A 126 3.40 -4.14 -4.29
CA GLY A 126 4.78 -4.60 -4.10
C GLY A 126 5.14 -5.02 -2.67
N LEU A 127 4.16 -5.08 -1.76
CA LEU A 127 4.37 -5.66 -0.44
C LEU A 127 4.74 -7.13 -0.57
N SER A 128 5.73 -7.58 0.20
CA SER A 128 6.19 -8.97 0.21
C SER A 128 5.01 -9.94 0.47
N PRO A 129 4.87 -11.02 -0.32
CA PRO A 129 3.87 -12.05 -0.07
C PRO A 129 4.00 -12.69 1.31
N ALA A 130 5.22 -12.78 1.85
CA ALA A 130 5.44 -13.29 3.20
C ALA A 130 4.89 -12.34 4.26
N ILE A 131 5.06 -11.03 4.06
CA ILE A 131 4.48 -10.01 4.95
C ILE A 131 2.96 -10.01 4.84
N VAL A 132 2.38 -10.06 3.63
CA VAL A 132 0.92 -10.19 3.43
C VAL A 132 0.40 -11.43 4.16
N HIS A 133 1.05 -12.58 3.97
CA HIS A 133 0.67 -13.84 4.62
C HIS A 133 0.60 -13.71 6.15
N VAL A 134 1.66 -13.17 6.77
CA VAL A 134 1.75 -13.04 8.24
C VAL A 134 0.82 -11.93 8.76
N LEU A 135 0.75 -10.79 8.08
CA LEU A 135 -0.15 -9.68 8.41
C LEU A 135 -1.59 -10.16 8.57
N PHE A 136 -1.99 -11.05 7.66
CA PHE A 136 -3.33 -11.60 7.61
C PHE A 136 -3.50 -12.89 8.43
N GLY A 137 -2.55 -13.27 9.29
CA GLY A 137 -2.70 -14.36 10.25
C GLY A 137 -2.27 -15.74 9.75
N GLY A 138 -1.54 -15.81 8.64
CA GLY A 138 -0.85 -17.02 8.23
C GLY A 138 0.27 -17.41 9.19
N SER A 139 0.53 -18.72 9.33
CA SER A 139 1.58 -19.23 10.21
C SER A 139 2.98 -18.97 9.66
N LEU A 140 3.96 -18.81 10.56
CA LEU A 140 5.38 -18.64 10.20
C LEU A 140 5.93 -19.84 9.42
N GLU A 141 5.46 -21.05 9.71
CA GLU A 141 5.92 -22.28 9.05
C GLU A 141 5.58 -22.34 7.56
N THR A 142 4.47 -21.71 7.17
CA THR A 142 3.97 -21.70 5.79
C THR A 142 4.23 -20.37 5.09
N ALA A 143 4.93 -19.44 5.73
CA ALA A 143 5.21 -18.13 5.15
C ALA A 143 6.14 -18.31 3.94
N PRO A 144 5.77 -17.78 2.75
CA PRO A 144 6.56 -17.95 1.53
C PRO A 144 7.75 -16.98 1.49
N VAL A 145 8.62 -17.02 2.51
CA VAL A 145 9.80 -16.17 2.61
C VAL A 145 10.85 -16.61 1.58
N THR A 146 11.37 -15.64 0.85
CA THR A 146 12.44 -15.80 -0.14
C THR A 146 13.61 -14.89 0.19
N ILE A 147 14.79 -15.18 -0.38
CA ILE A 147 15.99 -14.36 -0.13
C ILE A 147 15.80 -12.88 -0.51
N ARG A 148 14.92 -12.61 -1.49
CA ARG A 148 14.61 -11.26 -1.99
C ARG A 148 13.85 -10.42 -0.97
N ASP A 149 13.15 -11.06 -0.03
CA ASP A 149 12.43 -10.39 1.06
C ASP A 149 13.36 -9.83 2.13
N CYS A 150 14.62 -10.27 2.20
CA CYS A 150 15.60 -9.72 3.13
C CYS A 150 16.28 -8.50 2.51
N PRO A 151 16.18 -7.28 3.06
CA PRO A 151 16.87 -6.11 2.50
C PRO A 151 18.38 -6.06 2.84
N ASP A 152 18.81 -6.80 3.87
CA ASP A 152 20.18 -6.84 4.36
C ASP A 152 21.06 -7.76 3.50
N LEU A 153 22.04 -7.17 2.81
CA LEU A 153 22.92 -7.88 1.89
C LEU A 153 23.89 -8.82 2.61
N ASP A 154 24.29 -8.51 3.83
CA ASP A 154 25.20 -9.36 4.62
C ASP A 154 24.47 -10.63 5.07
N ILE A 155 23.22 -10.49 5.49
CA ILE A 155 22.35 -11.65 5.82
C ILE A 155 22.11 -12.50 4.58
N ARG A 156 21.87 -11.89 3.40
CA ARG A 156 21.73 -12.64 2.14
C ARG A 156 22.97 -13.47 1.82
N GLU A 157 24.15 -12.89 1.92
CA GLU A 157 25.42 -13.59 1.66
C GLU A 157 25.60 -14.79 2.62
N ILE A 158 25.27 -14.59 3.91
CA ILE A 158 25.31 -15.67 4.92
C ILE A 158 24.33 -16.79 4.58
N VAL A 159 23.10 -16.45 4.20
CA VAL A 159 22.08 -17.42 3.80
C VAL A 159 22.54 -18.22 2.57
N GLU A 160 23.06 -17.56 1.53
CA GLU A 160 23.58 -18.22 0.33
C GLU A 160 24.76 -19.16 0.64
N LYS A 161 25.70 -18.72 1.48
CA LYS A 161 26.80 -19.56 1.98
C LYS A 161 26.28 -20.82 2.68
N LEU A 162 25.26 -20.68 3.53
CA LEU A 162 24.66 -21.80 4.25
C LEU A 162 23.83 -22.72 3.35
N GLU A 163 23.23 -22.23 2.27
CA GLU A 163 22.46 -23.05 1.32
C GLU A 163 23.33 -23.85 0.35
N GLY A 164 24.56 -23.40 0.08
CA GLY A 164 25.48 -24.05 -0.86
C GLY A 164 25.77 -25.53 -0.54
N ASP A 165 26.29 -26.26 -1.53
CA ASP A 165 26.58 -27.70 -1.39
C ASP A 165 28.06 -28.01 -1.06
N ALA A 166 28.94 -27.01 -1.12
CA ALA A 166 30.35 -27.15 -0.73
C ALA A 166 30.48 -27.37 0.79
N GLU A 167 31.45 -28.16 1.25
CA GLU A 167 31.68 -28.40 2.69
C GLU A 167 31.71 -27.08 3.48
N PHE A 168 30.92 -27.00 4.55
CA PHE A 168 30.86 -25.81 5.39
C PHE A 168 32.18 -25.63 6.11
N LYS A 169 32.84 -24.50 5.84
CA LYS A 169 34.00 -24.05 6.60
C LYS A 169 33.50 -23.18 7.74
N GLU A 170 34.09 -23.38 8.92
CA GLU A 170 33.81 -22.50 10.07
C GLU A 170 34.07 -21.05 9.67
N ASP A 171 33.06 -20.21 9.90
CA ASP A 171 33.05 -18.78 9.59
C ASP A 171 32.60 -18.04 10.85
N ASP A 172 33.50 -17.24 11.41
CA ASP A 172 33.26 -16.49 12.64
C ASP A 172 32.07 -15.54 12.51
N SER A 173 31.83 -14.95 11.33
CA SER A 173 30.71 -14.02 11.12
C SER A 173 29.36 -14.73 11.26
N ILE A 174 29.25 -15.93 10.70
CA ILE A 174 28.04 -16.76 10.79
C ILE A 174 27.85 -17.23 12.23
N HIS A 175 28.93 -17.62 12.91
CA HIS A 175 28.87 -18.04 14.30
C HIS A 175 28.41 -16.90 15.23
N GLN A 176 28.98 -15.70 15.07
CA GLN A 176 28.58 -14.52 15.84
C GLN A 176 27.13 -14.11 15.58
N LEU A 177 26.66 -14.16 14.33
CA LEU A 177 25.26 -13.88 14.00
C LEU A 177 24.33 -14.89 14.68
N CYS A 178 24.63 -16.19 14.59
CA CYS A 178 23.83 -17.23 15.23
C CYS A 178 23.78 -17.05 16.74
N LEU A 179 24.92 -16.76 17.37
CA LEU A 179 24.98 -16.45 18.80
C LEU A 179 24.12 -15.24 19.16
N SER A 180 24.19 -14.16 18.36
CA SER A 180 23.44 -12.92 18.64
C SER A 180 21.92 -13.08 18.53
N TRP A 181 21.46 -14.08 17.77
CA TRP A 181 20.05 -14.39 17.56
C TRP A 181 19.61 -15.68 18.25
N ASP A 182 20.42 -16.18 19.19
CA ASP A 182 20.16 -17.41 19.97
C ASP A 182 19.91 -18.67 19.12
N PHE A 183 20.55 -18.76 17.94
CA PHE A 183 20.53 -19.93 17.06
C PHE A 183 21.68 -20.90 17.34
N PRO A 184 21.49 -22.21 17.06
CA PRO A 184 22.55 -23.19 17.22
C PRO A 184 23.72 -22.90 16.27
N ALA A 185 24.93 -23.28 16.68
CA ALA A 185 26.13 -23.13 15.86
C ALA A 185 25.96 -23.81 14.49
N PRO A 186 26.49 -23.19 13.42
CA PRO A 186 26.39 -23.74 12.07
C PRO A 186 27.20 -25.03 11.94
N SER A 187 26.65 -26.01 11.23
CA SER A 187 27.28 -27.29 10.94
C SER A 187 26.78 -27.83 9.60
N ASN A 188 27.50 -28.80 9.03
CA ASN A 188 27.08 -29.43 7.78
C ASN A 188 25.69 -30.10 7.86
N SER A 189 25.24 -30.54 9.04
CA SER A 189 23.94 -31.21 9.21
C SER A 189 22.76 -30.25 9.36
N ASN A 190 22.98 -29.04 9.91
CA ASN A 190 21.90 -28.08 10.17
C ASN A 190 21.90 -26.85 9.24
N ARG A 191 22.95 -26.63 8.42
CA ARG A 191 23.12 -25.41 7.59
C ARG A 191 21.91 -25.00 6.75
N LYS A 192 21.25 -25.94 6.06
CA LYS A 192 20.09 -25.63 5.19
C LYS A 192 18.85 -25.25 6.00
N TRP A 193 18.70 -25.83 7.19
CA TRP A 193 17.67 -25.42 8.14
C TRP A 193 17.99 -24.05 8.72
N LEU A 194 19.25 -23.81 9.08
CA LEU A 194 19.72 -22.55 9.65
C LEU A 194 19.55 -21.40 8.66
N ALA A 195 19.88 -21.59 7.38
CA ALA A 195 19.64 -20.63 6.31
C ALA A 195 18.18 -20.17 6.28
N LYS A 196 17.23 -21.11 6.24
CA LYS A 196 15.79 -20.83 6.25
C LYS A 196 15.37 -20.12 7.55
N ARG A 197 15.93 -20.51 8.69
CA ARG A 197 15.59 -19.95 9.99
C ARG A 197 16.11 -18.51 10.15
N LEU A 198 17.35 -18.24 9.75
CA LEU A 198 17.96 -16.91 9.74
C LEU A 198 17.15 -15.97 8.84
N LEU A 199 16.77 -16.44 7.65
CA LEU A 199 15.99 -15.66 6.71
C LEU A 199 14.59 -15.34 7.27
N LEU A 200 13.88 -16.34 7.82
CA LEU A 200 12.58 -16.13 8.48
C LEU A 200 12.70 -15.13 9.65
N HIS A 201 13.75 -15.25 10.45
CA HIS A 201 14.01 -14.36 11.57
C HIS A 201 14.20 -12.92 11.13
N ALA A 202 15.12 -12.69 10.18
CA ALA A 202 15.45 -11.38 9.64
C ALA A 202 14.25 -10.68 9.00
N VAL A 203 13.45 -11.42 8.24
CA VAL A 203 12.34 -10.86 7.46
C VAL A 203 11.08 -10.66 8.29
N ILE A 204 10.70 -11.64 9.11
CA ILE A 204 9.40 -11.69 9.77
C ILE A 204 9.51 -11.45 11.28
N GLU A 205 10.39 -12.18 11.96
CA GLU A 205 10.42 -12.14 13.43
C GLU A 205 10.93 -10.79 13.95
N GLN A 206 11.96 -10.24 13.30
CA GLN A 206 12.50 -8.92 13.62
C GLN A 206 11.54 -7.77 13.30
N THR A 207 10.67 -7.95 12.30
CA THR A 207 9.70 -6.93 11.88
C THR A 207 8.31 -7.14 12.50
N ARG A 208 8.15 -8.12 13.41
CA ARG A 208 6.83 -8.53 13.93
C ARG A 208 6.08 -7.40 14.62
N ARG A 209 6.79 -6.55 15.37
CA ARG A 209 6.18 -5.39 16.04
C ARG A 209 5.68 -4.37 15.03
N GLN A 210 6.44 -4.15 13.97
CA GLN A 210 6.16 -3.24 12.87
C GLN A 210 4.96 -3.74 12.07
N ILE A 211 4.90 -5.04 11.74
CA ILE A 211 3.74 -5.68 11.10
C ILE A 211 2.48 -5.51 11.95
N ASN A 212 2.58 -5.75 13.27
CA ASN A 212 1.45 -5.58 14.18
C ASN A 212 0.98 -4.12 14.25
N HIS A 213 1.91 -3.17 14.24
CA HIS A 213 1.59 -1.75 14.27
C HIS A 213 0.95 -1.29 12.96
N PHE A 214 1.48 -1.78 11.83
CA PHE A 214 0.90 -1.59 10.50
C PHE A 214 -0.53 -2.13 10.42
N ARG A 215 -0.75 -3.34 10.93
CA ARG A 215 -2.08 -3.95 11.07
C ARG A 215 -3.04 -3.09 11.89
N ARG A 216 -2.61 -2.61 13.06
CA ARG A 216 -3.42 -1.73 13.90
C ARG A 216 -3.87 -0.50 13.12
N GLY A 217 -2.98 0.07 12.32
CA GLY A 217 -3.32 1.20 11.44
C GLY A 217 -4.43 0.91 10.44
N LEU A 218 -4.43 -0.30 9.84
CA LEU A 218 -5.51 -0.74 8.95
C LEU A 218 -6.82 -0.97 9.74
N GLU A 219 -6.73 -1.57 10.92
CA GLU A 219 -7.87 -1.79 11.84
C GLU A 219 -8.53 -0.47 12.25
N ASP A 220 -7.74 0.56 12.55
CA ASP A 220 -8.24 1.89 12.93
C ASP A 220 -9.13 2.52 11.84
N THR A 221 -8.89 2.21 10.56
CA THR A 221 -9.71 2.72 9.44
C THR A 221 -11.02 1.95 9.23
N GLY A 222 -11.22 0.82 9.91
CA GLY A 222 -12.41 -0.03 9.78
C GLY A 222 -12.37 -1.02 8.61
N ILE A 223 -11.43 -0.90 7.66
CA ILE A 223 -11.33 -1.81 6.50
C ILE A 223 -10.95 -3.23 6.89
N TRP A 224 -10.41 -3.46 8.09
CA TRP A 224 -10.05 -4.79 8.54
C TRP A 224 -11.24 -5.75 8.58
N THR A 225 -12.45 -5.22 8.80
CA THR A 225 -13.69 -6.00 8.71
C THR A 225 -13.85 -6.60 7.31
N LEU A 226 -13.70 -5.79 6.27
CA LEU A 226 -13.75 -6.25 4.88
C LEU A 226 -12.66 -7.29 4.61
N LEU A 227 -11.40 -6.99 4.95
CA LEU A 227 -10.26 -7.86 4.66
C LEU A 227 -10.31 -9.20 5.39
N SER A 228 -10.96 -9.24 6.55
CA SER A 228 -11.16 -10.48 7.33
C SER A 228 -12.27 -11.35 6.73
N HIS A 229 -13.34 -10.76 6.21
CA HIS A 229 -14.48 -11.48 5.62
C HIS A 229 -14.24 -11.83 4.13
N ARG A 230 -13.45 -11.03 3.42
CA ARG A 230 -13.21 -11.13 1.98
C ARG A 230 -11.71 -11.10 1.69
N ARG A 231 -11.06 -12.25 1.85
CA ARG A 231 -9.62 -12.44 1.59
C ARG A 231 -9.23 -12.16 0.15
N ASP A 232 -10.15 -12.35 -0.78
CA ASP A 232 -10.03 -12.03 -2.20
C ASP A 232 -9.92 -10.52 -2.49
N VAL A 233 -10.21 -9.65 -1.51
CA VAL A 233 -9.96 -8.21 -1.59
C VAL A 233 -8.52 -7.85 -1.23
N ILE A 234 -7.78 -8.72 -0.53
CA ILE A 234 -6.39 -8.45 -0.14
C ILE A 234 -5.51 -8.14 -1.37
N PRO A 235 -5.57 -8.89 -2.50
CA PRO A 235 -4.83 -8.55 -3.71
C PRO A 235 -5.27 -7.25 -4.39
N VAL A 236 -6.47 -6.74 -4.08
CA VAL A 236 -6.91 -5.42 -4.57
C VAL A 236 -6.22 -4.30 -3.78
N LEU A 237 -6.03 -4.49 -2.48
CA LEU A 237 -5.35 -3.52 -1.61
C LEU A 237 -3.82 -3.60 -1.73
N PHE A 238 -3.29 -4.81 -1.82
CA PHE A 238 -1.86 -5.14 -1.89
C PHE A 238 -1.55 -5.97 -3.16
N PRO A 239 -1.73 -5.41 -4.36
CA PRO A 239 -1.41 -6.11 -5.59
C PRO A 239 0.10 -6.32 -5.74
N ARG A 240 0.50 -7.22 -6.63
CA ARG A 240 1.89 -7.26 -7.10
C ARG A 240 2.19 -5.98 -7.89
N GLU A 241 3.43 -5.53 -7.87
CA GLU A 241 3.85 -4.33 -8.60
C GLU A 241 3.64 -4.47 -10.11
N SER A 242 3.78 -5.68 -10.65
CA SER A 242 3.44 -6.01 -12.04
C SER A 242 1.95 -5.88 -12.37
N GLU A 243 1.07 -6.07 -11.38
CA GLU A 243 -0.39 -5.96 -11.52
C GLU A 243 -0.90 -4.51 -11.35
N ALA A 244 -0.07 -3.64 -10.78
CA ALA A 244 -0.38 -2.24 -10.53
C ALA A 244 0.21 -1.27 -11.57
N GLN A 245 0.95 -1.78 -12.57
CA GLN A 245 1.47 -0.95 -13.66
C GLN A 245 0.31 -0.29 -14.42
N VAL A 246 0.32 1.04 -14.46
CA VAL A 246 -0.66 1.80 -15.24
C VAL A 246 -0.32 1.62 -16.72
N THR A 247 -1.18 0.90 -17.43
CA THR A 247 -1.05 0.79 -18.89
C THR A 247 -1.72 1.99 -19.57
N PRO A 248 -1.23 2.42 -20.74
CA PRO A 248 -1.93 3.38 -21.59
C PRO A 248 -3.42 3.10 -21.75
N GLN A 249 -3.78 1.83 -21.96
CA GLN A 249 -5.17 1.42 -22.15
C GLN A 249 -6.04 1.71 -20.93
N MET A 250 -5.53 1.49 -19.72
CA MET A 250 -6.27 1.81 -18.49
C MET A 250 -6.57 3.30 -18.36
N ILE A 251 -5.69 4.17 -18.87
CA ILE A 251 -5.93 5.62 -18.89
C ILE A 251 -7.00 5.95 -19.94
N LEU A 252 -6.89 5.38 -21.14
CA LEU A 252 -7.86 5.61 -22.23
C LEU A 252 -9.28 5.20 -21.85
N ASP A 253 -9.42 4.08 -21.13
CA ASP A 253 -10.72 3.57 -20.66
C ASP A 253 -11.36 4.49 -19.60
N CYS A 254 -10.55 5.28 -18.88
CA CYS A 254 -11.01 6.24 -17.89
C CYS A 254 -11.38 7.61 -18.50
N ILE A 255 -11.00 7.88 -19.75
CA ILE A 255 -11.28 9.17 -20.39
C ILE A 255 -12.65 9.13 -21.05
N THR A 256 -13.57 9.95 -20.54
CA THR A 256 -14.80 10.28 -21.27
C THR A 256 -14.46 11.24 -22.40
N TRP A 257 -14.31 10.71 -23.61
CA TRP A 257 -13.98 11.51 -24.78
C TRP A 257 -15.15 12.44 -25.16
N PRO A 258 -14.90 13.74 -25.42
CA PRO A 258 -15.92 14.65 -25.91
C PRO A 258 -16.52 14.13 -27.22
N SER A 259 -17.79 13.76 -27.22
CA SER A 259 -18.45 13.24 -28.42
C SER A 259 -18.89 14.35 -29.38
N SER A 260 -19.10 15.59 -28.89
CA SER A 260 -19.24 16.87 -29.62
C SER A 260 -19.42 18.00 -28.61
N ILE A 261 -18.77 19.16 -28.84
CA ILE A 261 -18.79 20.40 -28.04
C ILE A 261 -19.29 20.21 -26.60
N THR A 262 -18.40 19.71 -25.73
CA THR A 262 -18.56 19.96 -24.29
C THR A 262 -18.11 21.40 -24.10
N VAL A 263 -19.05 22.28 -23.75
CA VAL A 263 -18.86 23.72 -23.56
C VAL A 263 -17.54 24.00 -22.82
N ILE A 264 -16.57 24.56 -23.53
CA ILE A 264 -15.28 24.98 -22.99
C ILE A 264 -15.49 26.43 -22.52
N PHE A 265 -15.65 26.58 -21.20
CA PHE A 265 -15.57 27.81 -20.40
C PHE A 265 -16.22 29.07 -21.00
N ASP A 266 -17.33 29.51 -20.41
CA ASP A 266 -18.03 30.79 -20.69
C ASP A 266 -17.19 32.07 -20.43
N GLU A 267 -15.87 31.98 -20.30
CA GLU A 267 -14.96 33.12 -20.08
C GLU A 267 -13.99 33.40 -21.24
N TYR A 268 -14.05 32.67 -22.35
CA TYR A 268 -13.35 33.04 -23.59
C TYR A 268 -14.29 33.78 -24.56
N GLU A 269 -14.96 34.84 -24.08
CA GLU A 269 -15.44 35.89 -24.99
C GLU A 269 -14.23 36.63 -25.57
N ASP A 270 -13.78 36.26 -26.77
CA ASP A 270 -13.27 37.26 -27.70
C ASP A 270 -13.28 36.81 -29.18
N LYS A 271 -14.22 37.41 -29.92
CA LYS A 271 -14.01 38.09 -31.22
C LYS A 271 -13.70 37.33 -32.53
N TYR A 272 -13.84 36.01 -32.62
CA TYR A 272 -13.69 35.32 -33.93
C TYR A 272 -14.78 34.28 -34.24
N LEU A 273 -16.05 34.59 -33.94
CA LEU A 273 -17.16 33.75 -34.37
C LEU A 273 -17.51 34.00 -35.85
N GLY A 274 -17.01 33.12 -36.71
CA GLY A 274 -17.33 33.04 -38.12
C GLY A 274 -17.10 31.64 -38.70
N SER A 275 -17.52 30.58 -37.99
CA SER A 275 -17.92 29.26 -38.55
C SER A 275 -17.99 28.20 -37.44
N ASP A 276 -19.13 27.53 -37.31
CA ASP A 276 -19.34 26.38 -36.40
C ASP A 276 -18.45 25.16 -36.75
N GLU A 277 -17.82 25.16 -37.92
CA GLU A 277 -16.95 24.07 -38.40
C GLU A 277 -15.57 24.04 -37.72
N PHE A 278 -15.05 25.17 -37.26
CA PHE A 278 -13.69 25.24 -36.70
C PHE A 278 -13.59 24.56 -35.32
N CYS A 279 -14.64 24.64 -34.51
CA CYS A 279 -14.63 24.15 -33.12
C CYS A 279 -14.63 22.61 -33.02
N THR A 280 -15.30 21.90 -33.93
CA THR A 280 -15.42 20.44 -33.87
C THR A 280 -14.18 19.69 -34.40
N ILE A 281 -13.48 20.29 -35.37
CA ILE A 281 -12.26 19.72 -35.96
C ILE A 281 -11.11 19.76 -34.94
N ASP A 282 -10.95 20.87 -34.22
CA ASP A 282 -9.88 21.01 -33.22
C ASP A 282 -10.08 20.09 -32.01
N ILE A 283 -11.31 19.91 -31.51
CA ILE A 283 -11.60 18.98 -30.41
C ILE A 283 -11.29 17.52 -30.80
N LYS A 284 -11.69 17.10 -32.00
CA LYS A 284 -11.37 15.75 -32.52
C LYS A 284 -9.87 15.57 -32.73
N ARG A 285 -9.17 16.59 -33.22
CA ARG A 285 -7.73 16.57 -33.44
C ARG A 285 -6.95 16.50 -32.13
N VAL A 286 -7.31 17.30 -31.12
CA VAL A 286 -6.68 17.28 -29.79
C VAL A 286 -6.95 15.96 -29.08
N SER A 287 -8.20 15.45 -29.13
CA SER A 287 -8.55 14.14 -28.56
C SER A 287 -7.77 13.01 -29.23
N SER A 288 -7.64 13.04 -30.56
CA SER A 288 -6.87 12.06 -31.32
C SER A 288 -5.36 12.13 -31.01
N PHE A 289 -4.82 13.34 -30.85
CA PHE A 289 -3.41 13.52 -30.50
C PHE A 289 -3.12 13.02 -29.08
N LEU A 290 -3.98 13.35 -28.11
CA LEU A 290 -3.86 12.86 -26.74
C LEU A 290 -3.95 11.33 -26.68
N LYS A 291 -4.89 10.75 -27.43
CA LYS A 291 -5.02 9.29 -27.56
C LYS A 291 -3.73 8.65 -28.11
N MET A 292 -3.21 9.17 -29.23
CA MET A 292 -1.94 8.69 -29.80
C MET A 292 -0.75 8.86 -28.85
N PHE A 293 -0.70 9.97 -28.12
CA PHE A 293 0.37 10.24 -27.15
C PHE A 293 0.32 9.25 -26.00
N ILE A 294 -0.87 8.96 -25.45
CA ILE A 294 -1.03 7.96 -24.39
C ILE A 294 -0.65 6.57 -24.90
N GLU A 295 -1.06 6.19 -26.12
CA GLU A 295 -0.79 4.87 -26.71
C GLU A 295 0.68 4.61 -27.05
N ASN A 296 1.48 5.65 -27.36
CA ASN A 296 2.82 5.51 -27.92
C ASN A 296 3.94 6.25 -27.14
N GLY A 297 3.60 6.94 -26.05
CA GLY A 297 4.50 7.78 -25.25
C GLY A 297 5.07 7.11 -24.01
#